data_AF-A0A7W0ENN3-F1
#
_entry.id   AF-A0A7W0ENN3-F1
#
_cell.length_a   1.000
_cell.length_b   1.000
_cell.length_c   1.000
_cell.angle_alpha   90.00
_cell.angle_beta   90.00
_cell.angle_gamma   90.00
#
_symmetry.space_group_name_H-M   'P 1'
#
loop_
_entity.id
_entity.type
_entity.pdbx_description
1 polymer ?
#
loop_
_entity_poly.entity_id
_entity_poly.type
_entity_poly.pdbx_seq_one_letter_code
_entity_poly.pdbx_strand_id
1 'polypeptide(L)'
;MVYGLEPTGNYHKPLAGHLIRCDCNVVLVAGQAVKYNRQLLDGRWDKNDTKDAANIADMVSRGKCLYYDCPPQSIIEVRALLSLRKRLKKEEHSLRMRIRNNLLTQYFPELDKFYSACESESLAIVGWCLNPDTIAAMEFGEFFQMVTTNRRGIAQTLRLRKIHGLAIESIGCPVGPASEHEAELLVEKLKQVA
;
A
#
# COMPACT_ATOMS: atom_id res chain seq x y z
N MET A 1 34.20 17.72 -18.86
CA MET A 1 33.97 17.23 -17.47
C MET A 1 32.68 16.42 -17.46
N VAL A 2 32.65 15.29 -16.76
CA VAL A 2 31.47 14.40 -16.67
C VAL A 2 31.16 14.16 -15.20
N TYR A 3 29.89 14.28 -14.82
CA TYR A 3 29.41 14.08 -13.46
C TYR A 3 28.72 12.72 -13.35
N GLY A 4 29.29 11.81 -12.56
CA GLY A 4 28.71 10.50 -12.27
C GLY A 4 27.86 10.52 -11.00
N LEU A 5 26.61 10.07 -11.09
CA LEU A 5 25.70 9.98 -9.95
C LEU A 5 25.28 8.53 -9.71
N GLU A 6 25.35 8.08 -8.46
CA GLU A 6 24.68 6.85 -8.03
C GLU A 6 23.23 7.20 -7.61
N PRO A 7 22.21 6.52 -8.15
CA PRO A 7 20.82 6.77 -7.79
C PRO A 7 20.50 6.17 -6.42
N THR A 8 20.93 6.84 -5.35
CA THR A 8 20.60 6.49 -3.97
C THR A 8 19.48 7.39 -3.46
N GLY A 9 18.27 6.83 -3.33
CA GLY A 9 17.07 7.60 -2.98
C GLY A 9 16.61 8.52 -4.13
N ASN A 10 15.96 9.65 -3.80
CA ASN A 10 15.39 10.55 -4.82
C ASN A 10 16.23 11.81 -5.10
N TYR A 11 17.28 12.10 -4.31
CA TYR A 11 18.04 13.35 -4.41
C TYR A 11 18.85 13.49 -5.70
N HIS A 12 19.24 12.37 -6.32
CA HIS A 12 19.89 12.37 -7.63
C HIS A 12 19.03 13.05 -8.72
N LYS A 13 17.69 13.05 -8.58
CA LYS A 13 16.77 13.63 -9.57
C LYS A 13 16.85 15.15 -9.69
N PRO A 14 16.65 15.94 -8.61
CA PRO A 14 16.79 17.39 -8.69
C PRO A 14 18.23 17.82 -9.00
N LEU A 15 19.24 17.11 -8.48
CA LEU A 15 20.65 17.42 -8.74
C LEU A 15 21.01 17.21 -10.22
N ALA A 16 20.67 16.04 -10.79
CA ALA A 16 20.88 15.78 -12.21
C ALA A 16 20.13 16.79 -13.07
N GLY A 17 18.87 17.08 -12.73
CA GLY A 17 18.08 18.09 -13.46
C GLY A 17 18.71 19.47 -13.43
N HIS A 18 19.30 19.89 -12.31
CA HIS A 18 20.01 21.17 -12.23
C HIS A 18 21.28 21.18 -13.08
N LEU A 19 22.12 20.14 -12.97
CA LEU A 19 23.35 20.01 -13.75
C LEU A 19 23.08 19.95 -15.26
N ILE A 20 22.06 19.21 -15.69
CA ILE A 20 21.64 19.13 -17.09
C ILE A 20 21.18 20.51 -17.61
N ARG A 21 20.44 21.29 -16.80
CA ARG A 21 20.06 22.67 -17.14
C ARG A 21 21.24 23.63 -17.23
N CYS A 22 22.36 23.31 -16.59
CA CYS A 22 23.62 24.05 -16.68
C CYS A 22 24.55 23.51 -17.78
N ASP A 23 24.01 22.78 -18.77
CA ASP A 23 24.74 22.16 -19.88
C ASP A 23 25.92 21.26 -19.44
N CYS A 24 25.80 20.63 -18.27
CA CYS A 24 26.78 19.67 -17.77
C CYS A 24 26.47 18.25 -18.24
N ASN A 25 27.51 17.48 -18.56
CA ASN A 25 27.37 16.05 -18.89
C ASN A 25 27.14 15.23 -17.62
N VAL A 26 25.93 14.70 -17.45
CA VAL A 26 25.54 13.89 -16.29
C VAL A 26 25.29 12.44 -16.71
N VAL A 27 25.92 11.51 -16.00
CA VAL A 27 25.74 10.07 -16.19
C VAL A 27 25.35 9.39 -14.89
N LEU A 28 24.64 8.28 -14.99
CA LEU A 28 24.24 7.44 -13.88
C LEU A 28 25.14 6.21 -13.80
N VAL A 29 25.50 5.80 -12.59
CA VAL A 29 26.15 4.51 -12.35
C VAL A 29 25.23 3.68 -11.47
N ALA A 30 24.88 2.47 -11.92
CA ALA A 30 23.99 1.60 -11.16
C ALA A 30 24.65 1.21 -9.83
N GLY A 31 23.96 1.39 -8.70
CA GLY A 31 24.54 1.09 -7.38
C GLY A 31 24.98 -0.37 -7.21
N GLN A 32 24.33 -1.31 -7.90
CA GLN A 32 24.77 -2.70 -7.94
C GLN A 32 26.13 -2.85 -8.65
N ALA A 33 26.36 -2.08 -9.72
CA ALA A 33 27.62 -2.08 -10.44
C ALA A 33 28.74 -1.41 -9.61
N VAL A 34 28.43 -0.35 -8.86
CA VAL A 34 29.35 0.28 -7.89
C VAL A 34 29.80 -0.75 -6.84
N LYS A 35 28.86 -1.52 -6.27
CA LYS A 35 29.15 -2.58 -5.29
C LYS A 35 30.05 -3.68 -5.87
N TYR A 36 29.79 -4.15 -7.08
CA TYR A 36 30.62 -5.16 -7.72
C TYR A 36 32.02 -4.64 -8.06
N ASN A 37 32.13 -3.41 -8.58
CA ASN A 37 33.44 -2.84 -8.91
C ASN A 37 34.27 -2.61 -7.64
N ARG A 38 33.64 -2.28 -6.51
CA ARG A 38 34.33 -2.17 -5.21
C ARG A 38 35.03 -3.46 -4.80
N GLN A 39 34.41 -4.63 -5.05
CA GLN A 39 35.02 -5.94 -4.73
C GLN A 39 36.30 -6.21 -5.54
N LEU A 40 36.45 -5.56 -6.69
CA LEU A 40 37.64 -5.69 -7.54
C LEU A 40 38.75 -4.71 -7.15
N LEU A 41 38.43 -3.64 -6.42
CA LEU A 41 39.35 -2.54 -6.10
C LEU A 41 40.03 -2.71 -4.73
N ASP A 42 39.34 -3.26 -3.73
CA ASP A 42 39.81 -3.24 -2.35
C ASP A 42 39.79 -4.64 -1.71
N GLY A 43 40.95 -5.07 -1.18
CA GLY A 43 41.10 -6.28 -0.36
C GLY A 43 40.72 -6.09 1.12
N ARG A 44 40.26 -4.90 1.52
CA ARG A 44 39.74 -4.61 2.86
C ARG A 44 38.40 -3.89 2.76
N TRP A 45 37.47 -4.28 3.63
CA TRP A 45 36.09 -3.79 3.64
C TRP A 45 35.98 -2.49 4.44
N ASP A 46 36.56 -1.39 3.95
CA ASP A 46 36.40 -0.07 4.55
C ASP A 46 35.62 0.87 3.62
N LYS A 47 34.35 1.09 3.97
CA LYS A 47 33.44 1.96 3.21
C LYS A 47 33.69 3.42 3.61
N ASN A 48 34.10 4.26 2.66
CA ASN A 48 34.18 5.70 2.87
C ASN A 48 33.75 6.47 1.60
N ASP A 49 33.26 7.70 1.76
CA ASP A 49 32.65 8.47 0.66
C ASP A 49 33.67 8.83 -0.44
N THR A 50 34.95 9.03 -0.07
CA THR A 50 36.02 9.37 -1.03
C THR A 50 36.35 8.20 -1.96
N LYS A 51 36.42 6.96 -1.43
CA LYS A 51 36.60 5.73 -2.21
C LYS A 51 35.39 5.45 -3.07
N ASP A 52 34.19 5.75 -2.59
CA ASP A 52 32.94 5.58 -3.33
C ASP A 52 32.92 6.50 -4.56
N ALA A 53 33.30 7.78 -4.38
CA ALA A 53 33.46 8.72 -5.48
C ALA A 53 34.55 8.30 -6.48
N ALA A 54 35.71 7.83 -5.99
CA ALA A 54 36.79 7.34 -6.85
C ALA A 54 36.38 6.11 -7.67
N ASN A 55 35.66 5.17 -7.07
CA ASN A 55 35.11 4.00 -7.73
C ASN A 55 34.11 4.38 -8.83
N ILE A 56 33.19 5.32 -8.55
CA ILE A 56 32.26 5.84 -9.55
C ILE A 56 33.03 6.52 -10.70
N ALA A 57 34.06 7.32 -10.39
CA ALA A 57 34.88 7.97 -11.40
C ALA A 57 35.62 6.97 -12.30
N ASP A 58 36.17 5.89 -11.75
CA ASP A 58 36.79 4.79 -12.52
C ASP A 58 35.77 4.08 -13.42
N MET A 59 34.55 3.85 -12.94
CA MET A 59 33.50 3.25 -13.76
C MET A 59 33.10 4.17 -14.93
N VAL A 60 32.95 5.47 -14.66
CA VAL A 60 32.59 6.46 -15.69
C VAL A 60 33.71 6.61 -16.73
N SER A 61 34.99 6.61 -16.32
CA SER A 61 36.12 6.72 -17.25
C SER A 61 36.20 5.53 -18.22
N ARG A 62 35.73 4.36 -17.79
CA ARG A 62 35.63 3.14 -18.61
C ARG A 62 34.33 3.02 -19.40
N GLY A 63 33.47 4.05 -19.38
CA GLY A 63 32.18 4.06 -20.06
C GLY A 63 31.14 3.10 -19.45
N LYS A 64 31.36 2.60 -18.23
CA LYS A 64 30.42 1.72 -17.52
C LYS A 64 29.35 2.55 -16.81
N CYS A 65 28.62 3.36 -17.58
CA CYS A 65 27.59 4.26 -17.09
C CYS A 65 26.35 4.25 -17.99
N LEU A 66 25.24 4.72 -17.43
CA LEU A 66 23.97 4.94 -18.13
C LEU A 66 23.79 6.44 -18.36
N TYR A 67 23.15 6.81 -19.46
CA TYR A 67 22.76 8.20 -19.67
C TYR A 67 21.54 8.55 -18.82
N TYR A 68 21.49 9.80 -18.38
CA TYR A 68 20.34 10.31 -17.65
C TYR A 68 19.15 10.46 -18.61
N ASP A 69 18.06 9.74 -18.35
CA ASP A 69 16.81 9.91 -19.11
C ASP A 69 16.16 11.24 -18.72
N CYS A 70 15.99 12.13 -19.69
CA CYS A 70 15.29 13.42 -19.51
C CYS A 70 13.98 13.40 -20.32
N PRO A 71 12.98 12.61 -19.88
CA PRO A 71 11.72 12.52 -20.59
C PRO A 71 10.96 13.86 -20.51
N PRO A 72 10.06 14.14 -21.47
CA PRO A 72 9.19 15.30 -21.40
C PRO A 72 8.32 15.28 -20.14
N GLN A 73 7.93 16.47 -19.68
CA GLN A 73 7.19 16.69 -18.44
C GLN A 73 5.92 15.82 -18.32
N SER A 74 5.20 15.64 -19.44
CA SER A 74 4.01 14.78 -19.50
C SER A 74 4.29 13.32 -19.10
N ILE A 75 5.43 12.76 -19.52
CA ILE A 75 5.82 11.39 -19.17
C ILE A 75 6.21 11.30 -17.69
N ILE A 76 6.88 12.34 -17.15
CA ILE A 76 7.23 12.42 -15.73
C ILE A 76 5.97 12.38 -14.87
N GLU A 77 4.97 13.19 -15.22
CA GLU A 77 3.69 13.28 -14.51
C GLU A 77 2.92 11.95 -14.57
N VAL A 78 2.84 11.31 -15.74
CA VAL A 78 2.23 9.98 -15.86
C VAL A 78 2.95 8.94 -15.00
N ARG A 79 4.29 8.90 -15.02
CA ARG A 79 5.08 7.99 -14.16
C ARG A 79 4.80 8.24 -12.67
N ALA A 80 4.65 9.50 -12.26
CA ALA A 80 4.32 9.88 -10.89
C ALA A 80 2.90 9.41 -10.50
N LEU A 81 1.90 9.64 -11.35
CA LEU A 81 0.52 9.20 -11.14
C LEU A 81 0.40 7.67 -11.10
N LEU A 82 1.10 6.94 -11.97
CA LEU A 82 1.15 5.48 -11.95
C LEU A 82 1.76 4.94 -10.64
N SER A 83 2.83 5.59 -10.17
CA SER A 83 3.46 5.25 -8.90
C SER A 83 2.54 5.52 -7.71
N LEU A 84 1.82 6.65 -7.73
CA LEU A 84 0.80 6.99 -6.74
C LEU A 84 -0.32 5.96 -6.70
N ARG A 85 -0.90 5.64 -7.87
CA ARG A 85 -1.94 4.61 -8.00
C ARG A 85 -1.47 3.25 -7.45
N LYS A 86 -0.25 2.84 -7.77
CA LYS A 86 0.34 1.59 -7.25
C LYS A 86 0.45 1.60 -5.72
N ARG A 87 0.79 2.74 -5.12
CA ARG A 87 0.85 2.90 -3.67
C ARG A 87 -0.55 2.83 -3.04
N LEU A 88 -1.51 3.59 -3.57
CA LEU A 88 -2.90 3.59 -3.08
C LEU A 88 -3.52 2.19 -3.17
N LYS A 89 -3.33 1.46 -4.29
CA LYS A 89 -3.81 0.07 -4.42
C LYS A 89 -3.18 -0.89 -3.40
N LYS A 90 -1.91 -0.70 -3.05
CA LYS A 90 -1.26 -1.49 -1.99
C LYS A 90 -1.82 -1.16 -0.62
N GLU A 91 -2.06 0.12 -0.36
CA GLU A 91 -2.64 0.60 0.90
C GLU A 91 -4.07 0.11 1.10
N GLU A 92 -4.93 0.24 0.07
CA GLU A 92 -6.27 -0.33 0.00
C GLU A 92 -6.26 -1.83 0.31
N HIS A 93 -5.39 -2.58 -0.37
CA HIS A 93 -5.26 -4.02 -0.14
C HIS A 93 -4.78 -4.33 1.28
N SER A 94 -3.82 -3.59 1.81
CA SER A 94 -3.32 -3.77 3.18
C SER A 94 -4.41 -3.48 4.21
N LEU A 95 -5.21 -2.43 4.04
CA LEU A 95 -6.31 -2.09 4.93
C LEU A 95 -7.39 -3.18 4.89
N ARG A 96 -7.77 -3.62 3.70
CA ARG A 96 -8.72 -4.73 3.50
C ARG A 96 -8.27 -6.02 4.19
N MET A 97 -6.98 -6.36 4.07
CA MET A 97 -6.44 -7.55 4.74
C MET A 97 -6.35 -7.40 6.26
N ARG A 98 -6.13 -6.19 6.78
CA ARG A 98 -6.21 -5.95 8.24
C ARG A 98 -7.62 -6.11 8.76
N ILE A 99 -8.63 -5.57 8.07
CA ILE A 99 -10.04 -5.76 8.44
C ILE A 99 -10.38 -7.26 8.43
N ARG A 100 -9.98 -7.98 7.39
CA ARG A 100 -10.29 -9.40 7.23
C ARG A 100 -9.56 -10.31 8.23
N ASN A 101 -8.25 -10.20 8.32
CA ASN A 101 -7.40 -11.14 9.08
C ASN A 101 -7.18 -10.75 10.54
N ASN A 102 -7.56 -9.55 10.95
CA ASN A 102 -7.48 -9.12 12.34
C ASN A 102 -8.89 -9.07 12.93
N LEU A 103 -9.73 -8.18 12.40
CA LEU A 103 -11.04 -7.90 12.99
C LEU A 103 -12.05 -9.03 12.72
N LEU A 104 -12.26 -9.41 11.45
CA LEU A 104 -13.27 -10.41 11.13
C LEU A 104 -12.92 -11.77 11.69
N THR A 105 -11.69 -12.25 11.55
CA THR A 105 -11.29 -13.55 12.09
C THR A 105 -11.38 -13.64 13.62
N GLN A 106 -11.20 -12.52 14.32
CA GLN A 106 -11.24 -12.50 15.79
C GLN A 106 -12.67 -12.36 16.33
N TYR A 107 -13.48 -11.49 15.70
CA TYR A 107 -14.77 -11.08 16.25
C TYR A 107 -15.97 -11.65 15.49
N PHE A 108 -15.85 -11.94 14.19
CA PHE A 108 -16.94 -12.55 13.41
C PHE A 108 -16.43 -13.37 12.21
N PRO A 109 -15.81 -14.54 12.45
CA PRO A 109 -15.12 -15.30 11.41
C PRO A 109 -16.07 -15.85 10.33
N GLU A 110 -17.34 -16.07 10.65
CA GLU A 110 -18.36 -16.56 9.71
C GLU A 110 -18.66 -15.55 8.59
N LEU A 111 -18.46 -14.25 8.85
CA LEU A 111 -18.68 -13.16 7.89
C LEU A 111 -17.64 -13.17 6.75
N ASP A 112 -16.47 -13.78 6.98
CA ASP A 112 -15.36 -13.84 6.02
C ASP A 112 -15.78 -14.39 4.64
N LYS A 113 -16.67 -15.40 4.65
CA LYS A 113 -17.20 -16.05 3.44
C LYS A 113 -18.06 -15.11 2.58
N PHE A 114 -18.66 -14.08 3.19
CA PHE A 114 -19.54 -13.13 2.54
C PHE A 114 -18.83 -11.83 2.14
N TYR A 115 -17.63 -11.59 2.67
CA TYR A 115 -16.85 -10.37 2.43
C TYR A 115 -16.59 -10.10 0.95
N SER A 116 -16.29 -11.13 0.16
CA SER A 116 -16.05 -11.01 -1.29
C SER A 116 -17.32 -10.78 -2.11
N ALA A 117 -18.50 -11.08 -1.55
CA ALA A 117 -19.76 -11.06 -2.28
C ALA A 117 -20.45 -9.69 -2.21
N CYS A 118 -20.19 -8.89 -1.17
CA CYS A 118 -20.58 -7.48 -1.11
C CYS A 118 -19.68 -6.72 -0.13
N GLU A 119 -18.70 -5.99 -0.66
CA GLU A 119 -17.73 -5.24 0.14
C GLU A 119 -18.39 -4.08 0.90
N SER A 120 -19.33 -3.36 0.28
CA SER A 120 -20.01 -2.22 0.93
C SER A 120 -20.84 -2.62 2.14
N GLU A 121 -21.57 -3.75 2.05
CA GLU A 121 -22.37 -4.28 3.16
C GLU A 121 -21.48 -4.83 4.26
N SER A 122 -20.42 -5.55 3.89
CA SER A 122 -19.48 -6.13 4.85
C SER A 122 -18.72 -5.05 5.62
N LEU A 123 -18.33 -3.97 4.95
CA LEU A 123 -17.71 -2.80 5.60
C LEU A 123 -18.69 -2.04 6.49
N ALA A 124 -19.98 -1.97 6.11
CA ALA A 124 -21.00 -1.40 6.98
C ALA A 124 -21.19 -2.25 8.25
N ILE A 125 -21.22 -3.58 8.13
CA ILE A 125 -21.29 -4.48 9.29
C ILE A 125 -20.05 -4.30 10.18
N VAL A 126 -18.84 -4.26 9.62
CA VAL A 126 -17.61 -4.03 10.41
C VAL A 126 -17.61 -2.66 11.10
N GLY A 127 -18.15 -1.63 10.45
CA GLY A 127 -18.17 -0.28 11.00
C GLY A 127 -19.24 -0.03 12.06
N TRP A 128 -20.40 -0.69 11.97
CA TRP A 128 -21.53 -0.44 12.87
C TRP A 128 -21.80 -1.57 13.87
N CYS A 129 -21.43 -2.81 13.53
CA CYS A 129 -21.80 -4.01 14.27
C CYS A 129 -20.67 -5.05 14.22
N LEU A 130 -19.55 -4.77 14.89
CA LEU A 130 -18.45 -5.74 14.98
C LEU A 130 -18.78 -6.90 15.95
N ASN A 131 -19.66 -6.65 16.93
CA ASN A 131 -20.01 -7.64 17.94
C ASN A 131 -21.17 -8.54 17.46
N PRO A 132 -20.99 -9.86 17.36
CA PRO A 132 -22.06 -10.77 16.98
C PRO A 132 -23.24 -10.74 17.96
N ASP A 133 -23.00 -10.47 19.26
CA ASP A 133 -24.05 -10.40 20.27
C ASP A 133 -25.01 -9.22 20.03
N THR A 134 -24.50 -8.08 19.56
CA THR A 134 -25.35 -6.92 19.24
C THR A 134 -26.17 -7.18 18.00
N ILE A 135 -25.62 -7.88 17.01
CA ILE A 135 -26.37 -8.32 15.82
C ILE A 135 -27.47 -9.31 16.21
N ALA A 136 -27.17 -10.27 17.08
CA ALA A 136 -28.13 -11.28 17.54
C ALA A 136 -29.27 -10.67 18.38
N ALA A 137 -28.98 -9.60 19.14
CA ALA A 137 -29.98 -8.88 19.93
C ALA A 137 -30.90 -7.98 19.09
N MET A 138 -30.45 -7.54 17.91
CA MET A 138 -31.24 -6.69 17.01
C MET A 138 -32.24 -7.49 16.16
N GLU A 139 -33.39 -6.89 15.87
CA GLU A 139 -34.32 -7.46 14.90
C GLU A 139 -33.74 -7.36 13.49
N PHE A 140 -33.97 -8.39 12.65
CA PHE A 140 -33.51 -8.41 11.26
C PHE A 140 -33.90 -7.15 10.47
N GLY A 141 -35.07 -6.56 10.74
CA GLY A 141 -35.53 -5.34 10.10
C GLY A 141 -34.61 -4.14 10.38
N GLU A 142 -34.16 -3.97 11.62
CA GLU A 142 -33.26 -2.88 12.02
C GLU A 142 -31.85 -3.10 11.47
N PHE A 143 -31.34 -4.33 11.58
CA PHE A 143 -30.04 -4.71 10.99
C PHE A 143 -30.02 -4.47 9.47
N PHE A 144 -31.10 -4.83 8.77
CA PHE A 144 -31.21 -4.63 7.33
C PHE A 144 -31.19 -3.15 6.96
N GLN A 145 -31.91 -2.29 7.70
CA GLN A 145 -31.91 -0.84 7.44
C GLN A 145 -30.55 -0.18 7.72
N MET A 146 -29.82 -0.65 8.73
CA MET A 146 -28.51 -0.08 9.10
C MET A 146 -27.41 -0.43 8.08
N VAL A 147 -27.45 -1.65 7.52
CA VAL A 147 -26.42 -2.15 6.59
C VAL A 147 -26.70 -1.78 5.13
N THR A 148 -27.98 -1.56 4.76
CA THR A 148 -28.36 -1.33 3.36
C THR A 148 -28.74 0.13 3.09
N THR A 149 -28.11 0.72 2.06
CA THR A 149 -28.38 2.12 1.66
C THR A 149 -29.26 2.27 0.43
N ASN A 150 -29.30 1.31 -0.52
CA ASN A 150 -30.02 1.57 -1.79
C ASN A 150 -30.46 0.36 -2.64
N ARG A 151 -30.27 -0.88 -2.21
CA ARG A 151 -30.72 -2.06 -2.99
C ARG A 151 -31.62 -2.97 -2.15
N ARG A 152 -32.69 -3.46 -2.78
CA ARG A 152 -33.71 -4.34 -2.19
C ARG A 152 -33.84 -5.61 -3.04
N GLY A 153 -32.72 -6.28 -3.29
CA GLY A 153 -32.70 -7.52 -4.06
C GLY A 153 -32.99 -8.73 -3.18
N ILE A 154 -33.78 -9.69 -3.67
CA ILE A 154 -34.12 -10.93 -2.93
C ILE A 154 -32.85 -11.66 -2.46
N ALA A 155 -31.81 -11.73 -3.31
CA ALA A 155 -30.53 -12.37 -2.98
C ALA A 155 -29.76 -11.67 -1.84
N GLN A 156 -29.90 -10.35 -1.73
CA GLN A 156 -29.27 -9.54 -0.68
C GLN A 156 -29.98 -9.76 0.66
N THR A 157 -31.31 -9.74 0.66
CA THR A 157 -32.11 -10.04 1.86
C THR A 157 -31.84 -11.44 2.38
N LEU A 158 -31.79 -12.45 1.49
CA LEU A 158 -31.44 -13.83 1.87
C LEU A 158 -30.04 -13.94 2.46
N ARG A 159 -29.07 -13.20 1.92
CA ARG A 159 -27.68 -13.19 2.43
C ARG A 159 -27.59 -12.53 3.81
N LEU A 160 -28.19 -11.35 3.97
CA LEU A 160 -28.19 -10.64 5.25
C LEU A 160 -28.94 -11.44 6.32
N ARG A 161 -30.01 -12.15 5.96
CA ARG A 161 -30.73 -13.04 6.87
C ARG A 161 -29.86 -14.22 7.30
N LYS A 162 -29.05 -14.76 6.38
CA LYS A 162 -28.06 -15.79 6.70
C LYS A 162 -26.95 -15.26 7.61
N ILE A 163 -26.47 -14.04 7.39
CA ILE A 163 -25.46 -13.39 8.25
C ILE A 163 -26.03 -13.16 9.66
N HIS A 164 -27.26 -12.65 9.77
CA HIS A 164 -27.94 -12.45 11.05
C HIS A 164 -28.12 -13.77 11.82
N GLY A 165 -28.52 -14.84 11.13
CA GLY A 165 -28.58 -16.17 11.74
C GLY A 165 -27.21 -16.71 12.20
N LEU A 166 -26.15 -16.43 11.44
CA LEU A 166 -24.78 -16.82 11.82
C LEU A 166 -24.24 -16.03 13.01
N ALA A 167 -24.75 -14.83 13.28
CA ALA A 167 -24.36 -14.06 14.45
C ALA A 167 -24.82 -14.72 15.76
N ILE A 168 -25.98 -15.40 15.75
CA ILE A 168 -26.52 -16.12 16.91
C ILE A 168 -25.65 -17.33 17.27
N GLU A 169 -25.07 -17.99 16.26
CA GLU A 169 -24.21 -19.17 16.43
C GLU A 169 -22.71 -18.85 16.36
N SER A 170 -22.35 -17.56 16.36
CA SER A 170 -20.97 -17.15 16.11
C SER A 170 -20.04 -17.55 17.26
N ILE A 171 -18.83 -17.98 16.91
CA ILE A 171 -17.74 -18.27 17.85
C ILE A 171 -16.82 -17.06 18.07
N GLY A 172 -17.22 -15.88 17.62
CA GLY A 172 -16.46 -14.64 17.73
C GLY A 172 -16.13 -14.26 19.17
N CYS A 173 -14.96 -13.65 19.38
CA CYS A 173 -14.61 -13.09 20.68
C CYS A 173 -15.49 -11.87 21.00
N PRO A 174 -15.73 -11.56 22.29
CA PRO A 174 -16.40 -10.32 22.66
C PRO A 174 -15.54 -9.12 22.24
N VAL A 175 -16.20 -8.12 21.66
CA VAL A 175 -15.55 -6.89 21.20
C VAL A 175 -15.42 -5.92 22.36
N GLY A 176 -14.23 -5.33 22.53
CA GLY A 176 -14.01 -4.21 23.45
C GLY A 176 -14.11 -2.85 22.74
N PRO A 177 -14.33 -1.75 23.48
CA PRO A 177 -14.50 -0.41 22.90
C PRO A 177 -13.28 0.08 22.10
N ALA A 178 -12.08 -0.40 22.43
CA ALA A 178 -10.86 -0.11 21.66
C ALA A 178 -10.90 -0.72 20.25
N SER A 179 -11.45 -1.92 20.12
CA SER A 179 -11.54 -2.65 18.85
C SER A 179 -12.65 -2.13 17.96
N GLU A 180 -13.75 -1.64 18.55
CA GLU A 180 -14.81 -0.92 17.82
C GLU A 180 -14.25 0.34 17.18
N HIS A 181 -13.49 1.14 17.94
CA HIS A 181 -12.84 2.33 17.41
C HIS A 181 -11.79 2.01 16.33
N GLU A 182 -11.02 0.94 16.51
CA GLU A 182 -10.09 0.46 15.48
C GLU A 182 -10.83 0.09 14.18
N ALA A 183 -11.97 -0.59 14.28
CA ALA A 183 -12.79 -0.97 13.14
C ALA A 183 -13.36 0.23 12.39
N GLU A 184 -13.96 1.19 13.09
CA GLU A 184 -14.45 2.45 12.51
C GLU A 184 -13.34 3.18 11.75
N LEU A 185 -12.18 3.34 12.40
CA LEU A 185 -11.04 4.07 11.83
C LEU A 185 -10.45 3.35 10.60
N LEU A 186 -10.41 2.01 10.59
CA LEU A 186 -9.96 1.25 9.44
C LEU A 186 -10.97 1.32 8.27
N VAL A 187 -12.27 1.29 8.56
CA VAL A 187 -13.33 1.45 7.54
C VAL A 187 -13.29 2.85 6.94
N GLU A 188 -13.10 3.90 7.76
CA GLU A 188 -12.98 5.27 7.28
C GLU A 188 -11.74 5.45 6.38
N LYS A 189 -10.58 4.95 6.82
CA LYS A 189 -9.36 4.99 6.01
C LYS A 189 -9.52 4.26 4.69
N LEU A 190 -10.21 3.12 4.68
CA LEU A 190 -10.47 2.39 3.44
C LEU A 190 -11.35 3.20 2.48
N LYS A 191 -12.40 3.89 2.98
CA LYS A 191 -13.25 4.76 2.16
C LYS A 191 -12.52 5.98 1.58
N GLN A 192 -11.47 6.46 2.23
CA GLN A 192 -10.64 7.56 1.72
C GLN A 192 -9.66 7.12 0.63
N VAL A 193 -9.28 5.84 0.61
CA VAL A 193 -8.28 5.29 -0.32
C VAL A 193 -8.92 4.58 -1.52
N ALA A 194 -10.13 4.02 -1.36
CA ALA A 194 -10.89 3.29 -2.38
C ALA A 194 -11.65 4.22 -3.34
#